data_AF-A0A7C2X2W6-F1
#
_entry.id   AF-A0A7C2X2W6-F1
#
_cell.length_a   1.000
_cell.length_b   1.000
_cell.length_c   1.000
_cell.angle_alpha   90.00
_cell.angle_beta   90.00
_cell.angle_gamma   90.00
#
_symmetry.space_group_name_H-M   'P 1'
#
loop_
_entity.id
_entity.type
_entity.pdbx_description
1 polymer ?
#
loop_
_entity_poly.entity_id
_entity_poly.type
_entity_poly.pdbx_seq_one_letter_code
_entity_poly.pdbx_strand_id
1 'polypeptide(L)' 'MTVELAERIWLPVALYLAIGALFSFAFVAVGAPRMDRAASGANAVFRLMIAPGAALLWPLLALMWVAGAGANNRDTA' A
#
# COMPACT_ATOMS: atom_id res chain seq x y z
N MET A 1 22.50 24.61 14.56
CA MET A 1 22.17 24.13 13.20
C MET A 1 21.62 22.69 13.23
N THR A 2 20.54 22.41 13.96
CA THR A 2 19.98 21.04 14.05
C THR A 2 18.45 21.02 14.04
N VAL A 3 17.80 21.95 14.73
CA VAL A 3 16.32 21.99 14.83
C VAL A 3 15.66 22.33 13.49
N GLU A 4 16.24 23.25 12.74
CA GLU A 4 15.72 23.73 11.45
C GLU A 4 15.74 22.65 10.34
N LEU A 5 16.68 21.71 10.44
CA LEU A 5 16.73 20.52 9.57
C LEU A 5 15.64 19.51 9.95
N ALA A 6 15.37 19.33 11.25
CA ALA A 6 14.33 18.42 11.72
C ALA A 6 12.93 18.86 11.24
N GLU A 7 12.63 20.16 11.33
CA GLU A 7 11.35 20.73 10.87
C GLU A 7 11.10 20.52 9.37
N ARG A 8 12.15 20.59 8.54
CA ARG A 8 12.05 20.39 7.09
C ARG A 8 11.75 18.94 6.69
N ILE A 9 12.07 17.96 7.53
CA ILE A 9 11.82 16.54 7.25
C ILE A 9 10.36 16.17 7.58
N TRP A 10 9.75 16.82 8.57
CA TRP A 10 8.39 16.49 8.98
C TRP A 10 7.34 16.75 7.90
N LEU A 11 7.48 17.82 7.12
CA LEU A 11 6.53 18.17 6.07
C LEU A 11 6.43 17.09 4.97
N PRO A 12 7.52 16.65 4.31
CA PRO A 12 7.46 15.58 3.31
C PRO A 12 7.07 14.23 3.91
N VAL A 13 7.49 13.93 5.15
CA VAL A 13 7.09 12.69 5.84
C VAL A 13 5.58 12.67 6.10
N ALA A 14 5.01 13.78 6.59
CA ALA A 14 3.57 13.90 6.80
C ALA A 14 2.80 13.78 5.48
N LEU A 15 3.29 14.40 4.40
CA LEU A 15 2.68 14.29 3.07
C LEU A 15 2.74 12.85 2.54
N TYR A 16 3.88 12.18 2.68
CA TYR A 16 4.06 10.79 2.29
C TYR A 16 3.08 9.87 3.04
N LEU A 17 2.94 10.06 4.35
CA LEU A 17 2.00 9.27 5.17
C LEU A 17 0.54 9.59 4.84
N ALA A 18 0.19 10.85 4.56
CA ALA A 18 -1.15 11.24 4.16
C ALA A 18 -1.56 10.61 2.81
N ILE A 19 -0.67 10.64 1.83
CA ILE A 19 -0.86 9.98 0.52
C ILE A 19 -0.98 8.47 0.72
N GLY A 20 -0.09 7.88 1.52
CA GLY A 20 -0.13 6.47 1.85
C GLY A 20 -1.44 6.04 2.52
N ALA A 21 -1.96 6.83 3.47
CA ALA A 21 -3.23 6.56 4.13
C ALA A 21 -4.40 6.57 3.15
N LEU A 22 -4.45 7.56 2.24
CA LEU A 22 -5.47 7.64 1.21
C LEU A 22 -5.37 6.47 0.22
N PHE A 23 -4.16 6.14 -0.20
CA PHE A 23 -3.90 5.00 -1.07
C PHE A 23 -4.32 3.69 -0.42
N SER A 24 -4.02 3.49 0.87
CA SER A 24 -4.38 2.30 1.62
C SER A 24 -5.89 2.06 1.65
N PHE A 25 -6.68 3.11 1.82
CA PHE A 25 -8.14 3.02 1.73
C PHE A 25 -8.62 2.52 0.36
N ALA A 26 -8.09 3.09 -0.72
CA ALA A 26 -8.41 2.66 -2.08
C ALA A 26 -7.90 1.22 -2.36
N PHE A 27 -6.70 0.91 -1.86
CA PHE A 27 -6.06 -0.38 -2.01
C PHE A 27 -6.84 -1.49 -1.32
N VAL A 28 -7.29 -1.28 -0.08
CA VAL A 28 -8.10 -2.25 0.67
C VAL A 28 -9.44 -2.54 -0.02
N ALA A 29 -10.05 -1.51 -0.63
CA ALA A 29 -11.34 -1.66 -1.32
C ALA A 29 -11.20 -2.36 -2.68
N VAL A 30 -10.18 -2.01 -3.49
CA VAL A 30 -10.10 -2.40 -4.91
C VAL A 30 -8.83 -3.19 -5.24
N GLY A 31 -7.68 -2.79 -4.72
CA GLY A 31 -6.36 -3.36 -5.07
C GLY A 31 -6.07 -4.71 -4.44
N ALA A 32 -6.39 -4.88 -3.15
CA ALA A 32 -6.14 -6.09 -2.36
C ALA A 32 -6.76 -7.35 -2.98
N PRO A 33 -8.06 -7.41 -3.31
CA PRO A 33 -8.65 -8.59 -3.94
C PRO A 33 -8.14 -8.85 -5.37
N ARG A 34 -7.51 -7.86 -6.02
CA ARG A 34 -7.00 -7.94 -7.40
C ARG A 34 -5.55 -8.44 -7.46
N MET A 35 -4.75 -8.13 -6.45
CA MET A 35 -3.35 -8.57 -6.36
C MET A 35 -3.19 -9.96 -5.75
N ASP A 36 -4.10 -10.38 -4.86
CA ASP A 36 -4.02 -11.70 -4.23
C ASP A 36 -5.39 -12.38 -4.19
N ARG A 37 -5.50 -13.58 -4.77
CA ARG A 37 -6.71 -14.42 -4.68
C ARG A 37 -7.02 -14.78 -3.22
N ALA A 38 -6.02 -14.89 -2.34
CA ALA A 38 -6.23 -15.12 -0.91
C ALA A 38 -6.88 -13.91 -0.22
N ALA A 39 -6.62 -12.69 -0.70
CA ALA A 39 -7.26 -11.47 -0.21
C ALA A 39 -8.71 -11.29 -0.70
N SER A 40 -9.10 -11.99 -1.79
CA SER A 40 -10.48 -12.07 -2.25
C SER A 40 -11.38 -12.79 -1.25
N GLY A 41 -10.88 -13.85 -0.61
CA GLY A 41 -11.60 -14.62 0.43
C GLY A 41 -11.38 -14.13 1.87
N ALA A 42 -10.52 -13.12 2.08
CA ALA A 42 -10.13 -12.68 3.42
C ALA A 42 -11.17 -11.75 4.07
N ASN A 43 -11.46 -12.01 5.35
CA ASN A 43 -12.37 -11.21 6.19
C ASN A 43 -11.95 -9.73 6.27
N ALA A 44 -12.92 -8.83 6.44
CA ALA A 44 -12.69 -7.38 6.56
C ALA A 44 -11.63 -7.00 7.63
N VAL A 45 -11.51 -7.80 8.69
CA VAL A 45 -10.48 -7.63 9.73
C VAL A 45 -9.07 -7.81 9.17
N PHE A 46 -8.84 -8.80 8.32
CA PHE A 46 -7.55 -9.01 7.66
C PHE A 46 -7.18 -7.82 6.78
N ARG A 47 -8.16 -7.29 6.04
CA ARG A 47 -7.99 -6.10 5.20
C ARG A 47 -7.64 -4.85 6.01
N LEU A 48 -8.23 -4.68 7.19
CA LEU A 48 -7.89 -3.58 8.10
C LEU A 48 -6.48 -3.74 8.68
N MET A 49 -6.04 -4.98 8.93
CA MET A 49 -4.72 -5.27 9.50
C MET A 49 -3.58 -5.00 8.52
N ILE A 50 -3.80 -5.20 7.23
CA ILE A 50 -2.83 -4.88 6.16
C ILE A 50 -2.85 -3.40 5.76
N ALA A 51 -3.91 -2.65 6.10
CA ALA A 51 -4.04 -1.23 5.78
C ALA A 51 -2.85 -0.36 6.26
N PRO A 52 -2.33 -0.47 7.50
CA PRO A 52 -1.16 0.31 7.92
C PRO A 52 0.10 -0.05 7.13
N GLY A 53 0.30 -1.34 6.81
CA GLY A 53 1.41 -1.78 5.97
C GLY A 53 1.30 -1.25 4.54
N ALA A 54 0.09 -1.31 3.96
CA ALA A 54 -0.20 -0.77 2.64
C ALA A 54 -0.03 0.75 2.56
N ALA A 55 -0.33 1.48 3.65
CA ALA A 55 -0.11 2.91 3.73
C ALA A 55 1.38 3.25 3.76
N LEU A 56 2.19 2.49 4.49
CA LEU A 56 3.63 2.74 4.60
C LEU A 56 4.38 2.38 3.31
N LEU A 57 3.96 1.29 2.66
CA LEU A 57 4.57 0.73 1.45
C LEU A 57 3.82 1.13 0.16
N TRP A 58 3.00 2.18 0.22
CA TRP A 58 2.14 2.59 -0.88
C TRP A 58 2.84 2.76 -2.25
N PRO A 59 4.09 3.27 -2.38
CA PRO A 59 4.71 3.44 -3.68
C PRO A 59 5.03 2.09 -4.33
N LEU A 60 5.50 1.14 -3.52
CA LEU A 60 5.81 -0.21 -3.97
C LEU A 60 4.53 -0.95 -4.35
N LEU A 61 3.47 -0.84 -3.52
CA LEU A 61 2.17 -1.43 -3.85
C LEU A 61 1.54 -0.79 -5.09
N ALA A 62 1.65 0.53 -5.26
CA ALA A 62 1.19 1.22 -6.46
C ALA A 62 1.92 0.72 -7.71
N LEU A 63 3.25 0.55 -7.63
CA LEU A 63 4.05 -0.03 -8.72
C LEU A 63 3.64 -1.48 -9.02
N MET A 64 3.48 -2.32 -8.01
CA MET A 64 3.02 -3.70 -8.19
C MET A 64 1.62 -3.78 -8.78
N TRP A 65 0.74 -2.86 -8.37
CA TRP A 65 -0.64 -2.80 -8.85
C TRP A 65 -0.70 -2.38 -10.33
N VAL A 66 0.10 -1.38 -10.73
CA VAL A 66 0.23 -0.94 -12.13
C VAL A 66 0.94 -1.99 -12.99
N ALA A 67 1.98 -2.65 -12.45
CA ALA A 67 2.74 -3.68 -13.16
C ALA A 67 1.97 -5.01 -13.32
N GLY A 68 0.79 -5.15 -12.71
CA GLY A 68 -0.04 -6.36 -12.84
C GLY A 68 0.55 -7.59 -12.15
N ALA A 69 1.33 -7.41 -11.08
CA ALA A 69 2.09 -8.46 -10.39
C ALA A 69 1.24 -9.57 -9.71
N GLY A 70 -0.07 -9.62 -9.96
CA GLY A 70 -0.96 -10.73 -9.60
C GLY A 70 -1.13 -11.79 -10.71
N ALA A 71 -0.66 -11.53 -11.93
CA ALA A 71 -0.66 -12.51 -13.03
C ALA A 71 0.52 -13.48 -12.88
N ASN A 72 0.39 -14.41 -11.95
CA ASN A 72 1.35 -15.48 -11.74
C ASN A 72 1.29 -16.48 -12.91
N ASN A 73 2.20 -16.39 -13.89
CA ASN A 73 2.36 -17.35 -15.00
C ASN A 73 2.92 -18.72 -14.56
N ARG A 74 2.77 -19.14 -13.29
CA ARG A 74 3.30 -20.43 -12.81
C ARG A 74 2.37 -21.61 -13.12
N ASP A 75 1.25 -21.36 -13.79
CA ASP A 75 0.24 -22.36 -14.12
C ASP A 75 0.46 -22.97 -15.52
N THR A 76 1.55 -22.60 -16.22
CA THR A 76 1.88 -23.04 -17.60
C THR A 76 3.04 -24.03 -17.71
N ALA A 77 3.37 -24.78 -16.65
CA ALA A 77 4.41 -25.82 -16.69
C ALA A 77 3.87 -27.19 -16.26
#